data_AF-A0A354QAI3-F1
#
_entry.id   AF-A0A354QAI3-F1
#
_cell.length_a   1.000
_cell.length_b   1.000
_cell.length_c   1.000
_cell.angle_alpha   90.00
_cell.angle_beta   90.00
_cell.angle_gamma   90.00
#
_symmetry.space_group_name_H-M   'P 1'
#
loop_
_entity.id
_entity.type
_entity.pdbx_description
1 polymer ?
#
loop_
_entity_poly.entity_id
_entity_poly.type
_entity_poly.pdbx_seq_one_letter_code
_entity_poly.pdbx_strand_id
1 'polypeptide(L)'
;LVFPIAVFEDEELEAQQAQLQLTENVQPAIGGISAGLLRIARDAGLQIDFAAGHSFGELTALWAAGVIAEDDYYKLAYARGQAMAAPDDPDFDAGSMLAVMGEVEKLEADLTEFP
;
A
#
# COMPACT_ATOMS: atom_id res chain seq x y z
N LEU A 1 0.80 13.21 3.62
CA LEU A 1 1.35 13.08 5.00
C LEU A 1 2.40 11.97 5.07
N VAL A 2 3.49 12.03 4.30
CA VAL A 2 4.54 10.98 4.42
C VAL A 2 5.40 11.21 5.67
N PHE A 3 5.64 12.48 6.01
CA PHE A 3 6.26 12.93 7.25
C PHE A 3 5.39 14.06 7.84
N PRO A 4 4.47 13.75 8.76
CA PRO A 4 3.65 14.78 9.38
C PRO A 4 4.48 15.67 10.32
N ILE A 5 3.97 16.86 10.62
CA ILE A 5 4.59 17.77 11.59
C ILE A 5 4.55 17.11 12.97
N ALA A 6 5.65 17.17 13.72
CA ALA A 6 5.70 16.61 15.07
C ALA A 6 4.65 17.27 15.97
N VAL A 7 3.87 16.43 16.66
CA VAL A 7 2.85 16.80 17.63
C VAL A 7 3.21 16.23 19.00
N PHE A 8 2.69 16.83 20.07
CA PHE A 8 3.06 16.50 21.44
C PHE A 8 1.90 15.94 22.27
N GLU A 9 0.68 16.00 21.73
CA GLU A 9 -0.52 15.42 22.34
C GLU A 9 -0.88 14.10 21.65
N ASP A 10 -1.30 13.10 22.43
CA ASP A 10 -1.63 11.76 21.93
C ASP A 10 -2.80 11.80 20.92
N GLU A 11 -3.81 12.64 21.17
CA GLU A 11 -4.97 12.82 20.28
C GLU A 11 -4.56 13.32 18.87
N GLU A 12 -3.61 14.24 18.81
CA GLU A 12 -3.09 14.77 17.54
C GLU A 12 -2.28 13.71 16.80
N LEU A 13 -1.51 12.89 17.52
CA LEU A 13 -0.75 11.79 16.95
C LEU A 13 -1.68 10.73 16.34
N GLU A 14 -2.73 10.35 17.07
CA GLU A 14 -3.76 9.42 16.59
C GLU A 14 -4.45 9.95 15.33
N ALA A 15 -4.82 11.23 15.31
CA ALA A 15 -5.43 11.86 14.13
C ALA A 15 -4.49 11.84 12.91
N GLN A 16 -3.20 12.12 13.10
CA GLN A 16 -2.21 12.05 12.01
C GLN A 16 -2.03 10.62 11.49
N GLN A 17 -2.02 9.63 12.39
CA GLN A 17 -1.91 8.22 12.02
C GLN A 17 -3.14 7.77 11.24
N ALA A 18 -4.35 8.08 11.71
CA ALA A 18 -5.60 7.77 11.02
C ALA A 18 -5.62 8.38 9.61
N GLN A 19 -5.24 9.65 9.48
CA GLN A 19 -5.18 10.31 8.18
C GLN A 19 -4.15 9.68 7.24
N LEU A 20 -2.99 9.25 7.74
CA LEU A 20 -1.98 8.55 6.93
C LEU A 20 -2.46 7.16 6.51
N GLN A 21 -3.22 6.46 7.35
CA GLN A 21 -3.73 5.12 7.07
C GLN A 21 -4.86 5.08 6.03
N LEU A 22 -5.48 6.22 5.73
CA LEU A 22 -6.43 6.30 4.60
C LEU A 22 -5.79 5.81 3.31
N THR A 23 -6.51 4.99 2.55
CA THR A 23 -6.01 4.27 1.38
C THR A 23 -5.34 5.18 0.35
N GLU A 24 -5.93 6.35 0.12
CA GLU A 24 -5.45 7.36 -0.81
C GLU A 24 -4.17 8.07 -0.35
N ASN A 25 -3.85 8.03 0.93
CA ASN A 25 -2.64 8.59 1.51
C ASN A 25 -1.56 7.50 1.68
N VAL A 26 -1.94 6.33 2.19
CA VAL A 26 -1.00 5.26 2.52
C VAL A 26 -0.35 4.66 1.28
N GLN A 27 -1.09 4.48 0.18
CA GLN A 27 -0.55 3.90 -1.05
C GLN A 27 0.60 4.73 -1.65
N PRO A 28 0.42 6.04 -1.96
CA PRO A 28 1.53 6.85 -2.44
C PRO A 28 2.64 7.03 -1.39
N ALA A 29 2.31 7.03 -0.09
CA ALA A 29 3.32 7.09 0.97
C ALA A 29 4.25 5.86 0.97
N ILE A 30 3.67 4.65 0.97
CA ILE A 30 4.40 3.40 0.84
C ILE A 30 5.23 3.42 -0.44
N GLY A 31 4.64 3.86 -1.56
CA GLY A 31 5.32 3.94 -2.83
C GLY A 31 6.57 4.83 -2.82
N GLY A 32 6.47 6.00 -2.20
CA GLY A 32 7.59 6.93 -2.01
C GLY A 32 8.70 6.34 -1.14
N ILE A 33 8.34 5.70 -0.02
CA ILE A 33 9.31 5.03 0.86
C ILE A 33 10.01 3.87 0.14
N SER A 34 9.26 3.02 -0.57
CA SER A 34 9.84 1.91 -1.34
C SER A 34 10.81 2.41 -2.41
N ALA A 35 10.47 3.51 -3.10
CA ALA A 35 11.36 4.10 -4.09
C ALA A 35 12.64 4.66 -3.49
N GLY A 36 12.53 5.38 -2.36
CA GLY A 36 13.68 5.89 -1.62
C GLY A 36 14.61 4.78 -1.13
N LEU A 37 14.05 3.73 -0.52
CA LEU A 37 14.83 2.57 -0.06
C LEU A 37 15.53 1.86 -1.22
N LEU A 38 14.85 1.69 -2.36
CA LEU A 38 15.46 1.07 -3.54
C LEU A 38 16.60 1.91 -4.12
N ARG A 39 16.45 3.24 -4.15
CA ARG A 39 17.50 4.17 -4.58
C ARG A 39 18.73 4.02 -3.70
N ILE A 40 18.56 4.06 -2.38
CA ILE A 40 19.67 3.89 -1.42
C ILE A 40 20.36 2.54 -1.64
N ALA A 41 19.60 1.46 -1.83
CA ALA A 41 20.16 0.13 -2.06
C ALA A 41 20.94 0.05 -3.39
N ARG A 42 20.44 0.66 -4.46
CA ARG A 42 21.13 0.75 -5.76
C ARG A 42 22.41 1.57 -5.68
N ASP A 43 22.38 2.70 -4.98
CA ASP A 43 23.55 3.54 -4.74
C ASP A 43 24.62 2.78 -3.93
N ALA A 44 24.20 1.85 -3.07
CA ALA A 44 25.08 0.92 -2.36
C ALA A 44 25.54 -0.29 -3.20
N GLY A 45 25.16 -0.36 -4.48
CA GLY A 45 25.61 -1.38 -5.44
C GLY A 45 24.64 -2.54 -5.68
N LEU A 46 23.43 -2.55 -5.10
CA LEU A 46 22.44 -3.59 -5.36
C LEU A 46 22.08 -3.66 -6.86
N GLN A 47 22.25 -4.84 -7.44
CA GLN A 47 21.73 -5.18 -8.78
C GLN A 47 20.49 -6.07 -8.61
N ILE A 48 19.46 -5.82 -9.43
CA ILE A 48 18.18 -6.52 -9.33
C ILE A 48 18.02 -7.39 -10.58
N ASP A 49 18.04 -8.71 -10.40
CA ASP A 49 17.77 -9.66 -11.48
C ASP A 49 16.26 -9.88 -11.67
N PHE A 50 15.50 -9.87 -10.56
CA PHE A 50 14.05 -10.07 -10.55
C PHE A 50 13.39 -9.19 -9.50
N ALA A 51 12.20 -8.70 -9.80
CA ALA A 51 11.36 -7.96 -8.88
C ALA A 51 9.95 -8.57 -8.85
N ALA A 52 9.33 -8.59 -7.67
CA ALA A 52 7.96 -9.02 -7.46
C ALA A 52 7.32 -8.14 -6.40
N GLY A 53 5.99 -8.02 -6.46
CA GLY A 53 5.22 -7.24 -5.50
C GLY A 53 3.84 -7.83 -5.33
N HIS A 54 3.19 -7.48 -4.22
CA HIS A 54 1.85 -7.93 -3.88
C HIS A 54 0.92 -6.71 -3.74
N SER A 55 -0.26 -6.76 -4.37
CA SER A 55 -1.22 -5.64 -4.37
C SER A 55 -0.55 -4.35 -4.86
N PHE A 56 -0.49 -3.28 -4.05
CA PHE A 56 0.20 -2.04 -4.39
C PHE A 56 1.65 -2.28 -4.85
N GLY A 57 2.34 -3.24 -4.22
CA GLY A 57 3.74 -3.53 -4.50
C GLY A 57 4.01 -3.95 -5.94
N GLU A 58 3.01 -4.42 -6.69
CA GLU A 58 3.16 -4.75 -8.12
C GLU A 58 3.57 -3.53 -8.94
N LEU A 59 3.01 -2.35 -8.65
CA LEU A 59 3.42 -1.09 -9.31
C LEU A 59 4.88 -0.77 -9.02
N THR A 60 5.30 -0.94 -7.75
CA THR A 60 6.68 -0.74 -7.33
C THR A 60 7.62 -1.74 -7.99
N ALA A 61 7.22 -3.00 -8.14
CA ALA A 61 8.01 -4.03 -8.81
C ALA A 61 8.19 -3.72 -10.31
N LEU A 62 7.13 -3.29 -10.99
CA LEU A 62 7.18 -2.86 -12.40
C LEU A 62 8.06 -1.63 -12.61
N TRP A 63 7.99 -0.65 -11.69
CA TRP A 63 8.91 0.49 -11.68
C TRP A 63 10.36 0.06 -11.41
N ALA A 64 10.58 -0.81 -10.42
CA ALA A 64 11.91 -1.34 -10.11
C ALA A 64 12.51 -2.11 -11.30
N ALA A 65 11.70 -2.85 -12.05
CA ALA A 65 12.10 -3.55 -13.28
C ALA A 65 12.28 -2.64 -14.51
N GLY A 66 12.02 -1.33 -14.39
CA GLY A 66 12.17 -0.37 -15.48
C GLY A 66 11.03 -0.39 -16.52
N VAL A 67 9.92 -1.08 -16.23
CA VAL A 67 8.73 -1.12 -17.11
C VAL A 67 7.96 0.20 -17.03
N ILE A 68 7.89 0.80 -15.84
CA ILE A 68 7.21 2.07 -15.57
C ILE A 68 8.27 3.14 -15.32
N ALA A 69 8.15 4.29 -15.98
CA ALA A 69 9.01 5.45 -15.73
C ALA A 69 8.79 6.02 -14.32
N GLU A 70 9.82 6.62 -13.72
CA GLU A 70 9.77 7.10 -12.33
C GLU A 70 8.64 8.13 -12.09
N ASP A 71 8.49 9.11 -12.98
CA ASP A 71 7.42 10.11 -12.85
C ASP A 71 6.02 9.49 -12.95
N ASP A 72 5.87 8.45 -13.78
CA ASP A 72 4.59 7.77 -13.96
C ASP A 72 4.28 6.83 -12.79
N TYR A 73 5.30 6.23 -12.17
CA TYR A 73 5.14 5.45 -10.95
C TYR A 73 4.50 6.27 -9.84
N TYR A 74 4.98 7.49 -9.58
CA TYR A 74 4.40 8.35 -8.54
C TYR A 74 2.97 8.78 -8.89
N LYS A 75 2.68 9.09 -10.16
CA LYS A 75 1.32 9.41 -10.62
C LYS A 75 0.38 8.21 -10.45
N LEU A 76 0.83 7.02 -10.83
CA LEU A 76 0.06 5.79 -10.71
C LEU A 76 -0.20 5.43 -9.24
N ALA A 77 0.79 5.60 -8.37
CA ALA A 77 0.64 5.36 -6.94
C ALA A 77 -0.42 6.28 -6.32
N TYR A 78 -0.39 7.58 -6.68
CA TYR A 78 -1.41 8.53 -6.26
C TYR A 78 -2.79 8.20 -6.83
N ALA A 79 -2.88 7.96 -8.15
CA ALA A 79 -4.13 7.65 -8.82
C ALA A 79 -4.78 6.36 -8.32
N ARG A 80 -4.00 5.31 -8.04
CA ARG A 80 -4.51 4.05 -7.46
C ARG A 80 -5.02 4.26 -6.05
N GLY A 81 -4.31 5.04 -5.23
CA GLY A 81 -4.77 5.43 -3.91
C GLY A 81 -6.15 6.08 -3.97
N GLN A 82 -6.30 7.11 -4.81
CA GLN A 82 -7.58 7.81 -5.01
C GLN A 82 -8.69 6.89 -5.55
N ALA A 83 -8.37 6.04 -6.53
CA ALA A 83 -9.34 5.11 -7.11
C ALA A 83 -9.83 4.02 -6.15
N MET A 84 -9.05 3.71 -5.11
CA MET A 84 -9.39 2.73 -4.08
C MET A 84 -9.87 3.36 -2.77
N ALA A 85 -9.96 4.69 -2.71
CA ALA A 85 -10.49 5.38 -1.54
C ALA A 85 -11.94 4.95 -1.31
N ALA A 86 -12.31 4.75 -0.04
CA ALA A 86 -13.72 4.56 0.29
C ALA A 86 -14.48 5.86 -0.03
N PRO A 87 -15.71 5.80 -0.55
CA PRO A 87 -16.54 6.98 -0.73
C PRO A 87 -16.94 7.56 0.63
N ASP A 88 -17.31 8.85 0.66
CA ASP A 88 -17.79 9.55 1.86
C ASP A 88 -19.21 9.13 2.31
N ASP A 89 -19.73 8.02 1.79
CA ASP A 89 -21.05 7.50 2.10
C ASP A 89 -20.99 6.67 3.41
N PRO A 90 -21.69 7.08 4.48
CA PRO A 90 -21.65 6.39 5.76
C PRO A 90 -22.30 5.00 5.72
N ASP A 91 -23.12 4.72 4.72
CA ASP A 91 -23.78 3.43 4.53
C ASP A 91 -23.00 2.51 3.56
N PHE A 92 -21.86 2.97 3.03
CA PHE A 92 -21.01 2.17 2.15
C PHE A 92 -20.24 1.09 2.92
N ASP A 93 -20.53 -0.16 2.63
CA ASP A 93 -19.74 -1.30 3.11
C ASP A 93 -18.53 -1.53 2.20
N ALA A 94 -17.35 -1.14 2.69
CA ALA A 94 -16.08 -1.40 2.01
C ALA A 94 -15.64 -2.87 2.08
N GLY A 95 -16.36 -3.70 2.84
CA GLY A 95 -15.94 -5.02 3.26
C GLY A 95 -14.84 -4.98 4.31
N SER A 96 -14.41 -6.15 4.74
CA SER A 96 -13.27 -6.33 5.65
C SER A 96 -12.36 -7.45 5.15
N MET A 97 -11.13 -7.48 5.66
CA MET A 97 -10.14 -8.50 5.33
C MET A 97 -9.83 -9.32 6.58
N LEU A 98 -9.83 -10.64 6.43
CA LEU A 98 -9.42 -11.58 7.46
C LEU A 98 -8.25 -12.42 6.95
N ALA A 99 -7.18 -12.49 7.72
CA ALA A 99 -6.11 -13.44 7.47
C ALA A 99 -6.49 -14.80 8.06
N VAL A 100 -6.51 -15.85 7.23
CA VAL A 100 -6.88 -17.21 7.64
C VAL A 100 -5.69 -18.14 7.43
N MET A 101 -5.45 -19.03 8.40
CA MET A 101 -4.39 -20.03 8.35
C MET A 101 -5.00 -21.40 8.07
N GLY A 102 -4.60 -22.05 6.98
CA GLY A 102 -5.10 -23.36 6.60
C GLY A 102 -4.56 -23.82 5.26
N GLU A 103 -4.88 -25.06 4.88
CA GLU A 103 -4.67 -25.56 3.53
C GLU A 103 -5.69 -24.92 2.60
N VAL A 104 -5.23 -24.37 1.47
CA VAL A 104 -6.10 -23.65 0.50
C VAL A 104 -7.21 -24.57 0.00
N GLU A 105 -6.91 -25.86 -0.18
CA GLU A 105 -7.84 -26.88 -0.66
C GLU A 105 -9.01 -27.16 0.31
N LYS A 106 -8.81 -26.91 1.61
CA LYS A 106 -9.87 -27.05 2.64
C LYS A 106 -10.65 -25.76 2.83
N LEU A 107 -10.02 -24.62 2.55
CA LEU A 107 -10.59 -23.31 2.79
C LEU A 107 -11.89 -23.08 2.02
N GLU A 108 -12.01 -23.57 0.78
CA GLU A 108 -13.26 -23.41 0.00
C GLU A 108 -14.46 -24.10 0.67
N ALA A 109 -14.26 -25.30 1.22
CA ALA A 109 -15.30 -26.01 1.96
C ALA A 109 -15.66 -25.27 3.25
N ASP A 110 -14.66 -24.85 4.02
CA ASP A 110 -14.84 -24.12 5.28
C ASP A 110 -15.54 -22.77 5.06
N LEU A 111 -15.25 -22.06 3.96
CA LEU A 111 -15.90 -20.80 3.59
C LEU A 111 -17.36 -20.98 3.19
N THR A 112 -17.72 -22.14 2.61
CA THR A 112 -19.11 -22.43 2.24
C THR A 112 -19.99 -22.68 3.47
N GLU A 113 -19.39 -23.16 4.57
CA GLU A 113 -20.04 -23.34 5.86
C GLU A 113 -20.03 -22.08 6.75
N PHE A 114 -19.33 -21.02 6.31
CA PHE A 114 -19.29 -19.74 6.99
C PHE A 114 -20.59 -18.93 6.72
N PRO A 115 -21.26 -18.41 7.76
CA PRO A 115 -22.55 -17.71 7.63
C PRO A 115 -22.46 -16.38 6.86
#